data_AF-A0AAD9BJ91-F1
#
_entry.id   AF-A0AAD9BJ91-F1
#
_cell.length_a   1.000
_cell.length_b   1.000
_cell.length_c   1.000
_cell.angle_alpha   90.00
_cell.angle_beta   90.00
_cell.angle_gamma   90.00
#
_symmetry.space_group_name_H-M   'P 1'
#
loop_
_entity.id
_entity.type
_entity.pdbx_description
1 polymer ?
#
loop_
_entity_poly.entity_id
_entity_poly.type
_entity_poly.pdbx_seq_one_letter_code
_entity_poly.pdbx_strand_id
1 'polypeptide(L)' 'MKVTVCFGRTRVVVPCGDGNIKVESLIEQAAMRYKKAIAKDPSYWIQVHRLEHGDGGILDLDDMLCDVVDDKDRIIAHT' A
#
# COMPACT_ATOMS: atom_id res chain seq x y z
N MET A 1 3.80 7.93 -11.03
CA MET A 1 2.82 7.06 -10.38
C MET A 1 2.68 7.39 -8.90
N LYS A 2 1.45 7.45 -8.41
CA LYS A 2 1.09 7.43 -6.99
C LYS A 2 -0.18 6.62 -6.82
N VAL A 3 -0.33 5.95 -5.68
CA VAL A 3 -1.51 5.13 -5.37
C VAL A 3 -2.08 5.53 -4.01
N THR A 4 -3.32 5.13 -3.74
CA THR A 4 -3.95 5.30 -2.42
C THR A 4 -4.12 3.94 -1.75
N VAL A 5 -3.46 3.73 -0.62
CA VAL A 5 -3.60 2.50 0.16
C VAL A 5 -4.56 2.74 1.34
N CYS A 6 -5.55 1.87 1.48
CA CYS A 6 -6.61 1.95 2.47
C CYS A 6 -6.38 0.96 3.61
N PHE A 7 -6.13 1.46 4.81
CA PHE A 7 -6.04 0.70 6.06
C PHE A 7 -7.35 0.91 6.84
N GLY A 8 -8.33 0.03 6.61
CA GLY A 8 -9.69 0.20 7.10
C GLY A 8 -10.29 1.54 6.64
N ARG A 9 -10.54 2.47 7.57
CA ARG A 9 -11.08 3.81 7.26
C ARG A 9 -10.01 4.83 6.90
N THR A 10 -8.75 4.56 7.21
CA THR A 10 -7.64 5.48 6.97
C THR A 10 -7.10 5.27 5.57
N ARG A 11 -6.82 6.36 4.86
CA ARG A 11 -6.29 6.31 3.50
C ARG A 11 -4.99 7.07 3.45
N VAL A 12 -3.96 6.46 2.89
CA VAL A 12 -2.64 7.07 2.74
C VAL A 12 -2.26 7.10 1.26
N VAL A 13 -1.73 8.23 0.82
CA VAL A 13 -1.20 8.36 -0.54
C VAL A 13 0.26 7.95 -0.54
N VAL A 14 0.62 7.03 -1.43
CA VAL A 14 1.98 6.54 -1.60
C VAL A 14 2.51 6.96 -2.97
N PRO A 15 3.52 7.84 -3.04
CA PRO A 15 4.23 8.12 -4.29
C PRO A 15 5.16 6.95 -4.63
N CYS A 16 5.09 6.47 -5.87
CA CYS A 16 5.81 5.27 -6.33
C CYS A 16 6.82 5.57 -7.44
N GLY A 17 7.07 6.85 -7.76
CA GLY A 17 7.98 7.23 -8.84
C GLY A 17 7.42 6.81 -10.20
N ASP A 18 8.18 6.03 -10.95
CA ASP A 18 7.76 5.39 -12.21
C ASP A 18 6.98 4.07 -12.00
N GLY A 19 6.87 3.59 -10.75
CA GLY A 19 6.23 2.31 -10.43
C GLY A 19 7.18 1.12 -10.51
N ASN A 20 8.48 1.34 -10.76
CA ASN A 20 9.50 0.30 -10.81
C ASN A 20 9.94 -0.14 -9.39
N ILE A 21 8.96 -0.52 -8.58
CA ILE A 21 9.12 -1.11 -7.25
C ILE A 21 8.26 -2.35 -7.14
N LYS A 22 8.63 -3.28 -6.26
CA LYS A 22 7.76 -4.41 -5.95
C LYS A 22 6.55 -3.99 -5.13
N VAL A 23 5.48 -4.79 -5.21
CA VAL A 23 4.30 -4.66 -4.34
C VAL A 23 4.71 -4.75 -2.85
N GLU A 24 5.69 -5.58 -2.48
CA GLU A 24 6.23 -5.61 -1.12
C GLU A 24 6.74 -4.22 -0.66
N SER A 25 7.48 -3.51 -1.51
CA SER A 25 7.97 -2.16 -1.19
C SER A 25 6.84 -1.15 -1.03
N LEU A 26 5.74 -1.31 -1.79
CA LEU A 26 4.53 -0.50 -1.59
C LEU A 26 3.95 -0.72 -0.17
N ILE A 27 3.91 -1.96 0.32
CA ILE A 27 3.42 -2.28 1.66
C ILE A 27 4.24 -1.56 2.72
N GLU A 28 5.57 -1.64 2.67
CA GLU A 28 6.45 -0.98 3.64
C GLU A 28 6.23 0.55 3.68
N GLN A 29 6.18 1.15 2.49
CA GLN A 29 5.96 2.59 2.32
C GLN A 29 4.57 3.05 2.79
N ALA A 30 3.55 2.23 2.55
CA ALA A 30 2.18 2.48 2.98
C ALA A 30 2.05 2.33 4.50
N ALA A 31 2.62 1.27 5.08
CA ALA A 31 2.63 1.01 6.51
C ALA A 31 3.32 2.15 7.28
N MET A 32 4.48 2.62 6.81
CA MET A 32 5.18 3.75 7.44
C MET A 32 4.33 5.02 7.45
N ARG A 33 3.64 5.32 6.34
CA ARG A 33 2.74 6.48 6.22
C ARG A 33 1.51 6.32 7.10
N TYR A 34 0.94 5.13 7.16
CA TYR A 34 -0.20 4.83 8.02
C TYR A 34 0.14 5.07 9.47
N LYS A 35 1.24 4.50 9.99
CA LYS A 35 1.71 4.70 11.37
C LYS A 35 1.83 6.18 11.73
N LYS A 36 2.43 6.97 10.83
CA LYS A 36 2.56 8.44 10.99
C LYS A 36 1.19 9.12 11.00
N ALA A 37 0.28 8.74 10.09
CA ALA A 37 -1.05 9.35 9.97
C ALA A 37 -1.94 9.13 11.20
N ILE A 38 -1.82 7.97 11.86
CA ILE A 38 -2.57 7.65 13.09
C ILE A 38 -1.80 8.00 14.37
N ALA A 39 -0.69 8.75 14.27
CA ALA A 39 0.14 9.21 15.38
C ALA A 39 0.55 8.10 16.37
N LYS A 40 0.84 6.90 15.85
CA LYS A 40 1.35 5.79 16.67
C LYS A 40 2.85 5.88 16.87
N ASP A 41 3.32 5.27 17.95
CA ASP A 41 4.73 5.16 18.28
C ASP A 41 5.52 4.39 17.20
N PRO A 42 6.81 4.69 16.96
CA PRO A 42 7.65 3.93 16.03
C PRO A 42 7.72 2.42 16.30
N SER A 43 7.54 1.99 17.56
CA SER A 43 7.47 0.58 17.96
C SER A 43 6.17 -0.10 17.57
N TYR A 44 5.13 0.65 17.17
CA TYR A 44 3.87 0.08 16.72
C TYR A 44 4.11 -0.72 15.44
N TRP A 45 3.93 -2.03 15.53
CA TRP A 45 4.00 -2.92 14.38
C TRP A 45 2.62 -3.07 13.75
N ILE A 46 2.61 -3.21 12.43
CA ILE A 46 1.41 -3.55 11.67
C ILE A 46 1.82 -4.62 10.68
N GLN A 47 1.03 -5.69 10.63
CA GLN A 47 1.19 -6.73 9.64
C GLN A 47 0.19 -6.46 8.53
N VAL A 48 0.64 -6.54 7.27
CA VAL A 48 -0.24 -6.49 6.11
C VAL A 48 -0.23 -7.89 5.53
N HIS A 49 -1.38 -8.56 5.56
CA HIS A 49 -1.51 -9.94 5.08
C HIS A 49 -1.52 -10.00 3.56
N ARG A 50 -2.19 -9.04 2.92
CA ARG A 50 -2.30 -8.95 1.46
C ARG A 50 -2.79 -7.55 1.05
N LEU A 51 -2.45 -7.18 -0.18
CA LEU A 51 -3.04 -6.04 -0.87
C LEU A 51 -4.08 -6.52 -1.86
N GLU A 52 -5.17 -5.75 -1.99
CA GLU A 52 -6.30 -6.08 -2.85
C GLU A 52 -6.78 -4.83 -3.59
N HIS A 53 -7.12 -4.94 -4.87
CA HIS A 53 -7.85 -3.90 -5.58
C HIS A 53 -9.26 -3.71 -5.00
N GLY A 54 -9.92 -2.61 -5.36
CA GLY A 54 -11.28 -2.33 -4.89
C GLY A 54 -12.35 -3.32 -5.35
N ASP A 55 -12.05 -4.16 -6.33
CA ASP A 55 -12.93 -5.16 -6.95
C ASP A 55 -12.64 -6.60 -6.51
N GLY A 56 -11.62 -6.83 -5.67
CA GLY A 56 -11.26 -8.16 -5.17
C GLY A 56 -9.94 -8.74 -5.69
N GLY A 57 -9.29 -8.11 -6.67
CA GLY A 57 -8.03 -8.61 -7.24
C GLY A 57 -6.88 -8.57 -6.23
N ILE A 58 -6.28 -9.71 -5.90
CA ILE A 58 -5.14 -9.79 -4.97
C ILE A 58 -3.85 -9.44 -5.71
N LEU A 59 -3.01 -8.62 -5.08
CA LEU A 59 -1.67 -8.30 -5.58
C LEU A 59 -0.62 -9.25 -4.97
N ASP A 60 0.17 -9.90 -5.82
CA ASP A 60 1.32 -10.69 -5.37
C ASP A 60 2.46 -9.77 -4.92
N LEU A 61 3.22 -10.19 -3.92
CA LEU A 61 4.29 -9.38 -3.32
C LEU A 61 5.49 -9.21 -4.24
N ASP A 62 5.72 -10.19 -5.12
CA ASP A 62 6.87 -10.22 -6.02
C ASP A 62 6.63 -9.48 -7.34
N ASP A 63 5.38 -9.14 -7.64
CA ASP A 63 5.01 -8.40 -8.84
C ASP A 63 5.55 -6.97 -8.82
N MET A 64 5.88 -6.48 -10.01
CA MET A 64 6.23 -5.09 -10.22
C MET A 64 4.96 -4.25 -10.17
N LEU A 65 4.96 -3.20 -9.34
CA LEU A 65 3.78 -2.37 -9.12
C LEU A 65 3.24 -1.77 -10.43
N CYS A 66 4.11 -1.35 -11.35
CA CYS A 66 3.72 -0.80 -12.63
C CYS A 66 3.00 -1.79 -13.57
N ASP A 67 3.13 -3.09 -13.33
CA ASP A 67 2.51 -4.12 -14.17
C ASP A 67 1.09 -4.48 -13.71
N VAL A 68 0.78 -4.17 -12.44
CA VAL A 68 -0.48 -4.60 -11.78
C VAL A 68 -1.32 -3.46 -11.21
N VAL A 69 -0.79 -2.23 -11.11
CA VAL A 69 -1.51 -1.09 -10.53
C VAL A 69 -1.33 0.16 -11.38
N ASP A 70 -2.43 0.89 -11.61
CA ASP A 70 -2.43 2.15 -12.37
C ASP A 70 -2.19 3.40 -11.51
N ASP A 71 -1.81 4.51 -12.14
CA ASP A 71 -1.69 5.80 -11.45
C ASP A 71 -3.04 6.23 -10.85
N LYS A 72 -3.04 6.53 -9.56
CA LYS A 72 -4.17 6.96 -8.70
C LYS A 72 -5.12 5.82 -8.30
N ASP A 73 -4.76 4.57 -8.55
CA ASP A 73 -5.54 3.44 -8.06
C ASP A 73 -5.69 3.42 -6.55
N ARG A 74 -6.78 2.79 -6.12
CA ARG A 74 -7.11 2.58 -4.72
C ARG A 74 -6.94 1.11 -4.37
N ILE A 75 -5.96 0.84 -3.51
CA ILE A 75 -5.63 -0.48 -3.00
C ILE A 75 -6.09 -0.60 -1.55
N ILE A 76 -6.59 -1.77 -1.17
CA ILE A 76 -7.04 -2.13 0.17
C ILE A 76 -5.95 -2.96 0.83
N ALA A 77 -5.47 -2.51 1.99
CA ALA A 77 -4.57 -3.28 2.83
C ALA A 77 -5.37 -4.05 3.88
N HIS A 78 -5.25 -5.37 3.85
CA HIS A 78 -5.80 -6.24 4.89
C HIS A 78 -4.75 -6.44 5.97
N THR A 79 -5.02 -5.93 7.17
CA THR A 79 -4.09 -5.88 8.31
C THR A 79 -4.65 -6.54 9.55
#